data_AF-A0A2U1QR01-F1
#
_entry.id   AF-A0A2U1QR01-F1
#
_cell.length_a   1.000
_cell.length_b   1.000
_cell.length_c   1.000
_cell.angle_alpha   90.00
_cell.angle_beta   90.00
_cell.angle_gamma   90.00
#
_symmetry.space_group_name_H-M   'P 1'
#
loop_
_entity.id
_entity.type
_entity.pdbx_description
1 polymer ?
#
loop_
_entity_poly.entity_id
_entity_poly.type
_entity_poly.pdbx_seq_one_letter_code
_entity_poly.pdbx_strand_id
1 'polypeptide(L)'
;MKKINKKEVLVSTAKSIFGNIPFGGSALDELFFEYNGRIKQNRLNNFIQILADYFTKDAEINLDNIQTENFNDLFESVLRRVVQTKSELKLLRFKDILIKELNNPTIESEVVDHYLDLISTLTEEELRILYNHRHFTEEFEEHIDELNRHKSYLLSIEKQLKKERFVIGESEFQKPYDQLQITYEKKKEYVDSFTKYKKAEFYNLSTNSFMFYKQRLFSKGLLIDNGMNRIGGVPFGSMAITEFG
;
A
#
# COMPACT_ATOMS: atom_id res chain seq x y z
N MET A 1 42.32 11.71 -5.28
CA MET A 1 41.20 10.97 -4.66
C MET A 1 40.75 9.88 -5.63
N LYS A 2 40.88 8.60 -5.28
CA LYS A 2 40.44 7.49 -6.14
C LYS A 2 38.91 7.55 -6.28
N LYS A 3 38.40 7.50 -7.51
CA LYS A 3 36.97 7.29 -7.78
C LYS A 3 36.58 5.95 -7.15
N ILE A 4 35.95 5.99 -5.99
CA ILE A 4 35.37 4.81 -5.35
C ILE A 4 34.32 4.27 -6.33
N ASN A 5 34.57 3.06 -6.85
CA ASN A 5 33.68 2.43 -7.80
C ASN A 5 32.43 1.98 -7.04
N LYS A 6 31.29 2.63 -7.28
CA LYS A 6 30.01 2.33 -6.60
C LYS A 6 29.68 0.83 -6.64
N LYS A 7 30.10 0.12 -7.69
CA LYS A 7 29.96 -1.33 -7.83
C LYS A 7 30.78 -2.13 -6.80
N GLU A 8 31.99 -1.70 -6.46
CA GLU A 8 32.82 -2.34 -5.42
C GLU A 8 32.28 -2.08 -4.00
N VAL A 9 31.74 -0.88 -3.75
CA VAL A 9 31.08 -0.56 -2.47
C VAL A 9 29.80 -1.39 -2.31
N LEU A 10 29.01 -1.52 -3.38
CA LEU A 10 27.79 -2.32 -3.40
C LEU A 10 28.08 -3.80 -3.17
N VAL A 11 29.11 -4.35 -3.83
CA VAL A 11 29.55 -5.74 -3.63
C VAL A 11 30.17 -5.96 -2.26
N SER A 12 30.93 -5.01 -1.70
CA SER A 12 31.54 -5.16 -0.36
C SER A 12 30.53 -4.99 0.78
N THR A 13 29.56 -4.08 0.65
CA THR A 13 28.46 -3.91 1.63
C THR A 13 27.54 -5.11 1.60
N ALA A 14 27.13 -5.57 0.41
CA ALA A 14 26.40 -6.81 0.26
C ALA A 14 27.19 -8.01 0.80
N LYS A 15 28.48 -8.14 0.50
CA LYS A 15 29.31 -9.24 1.05
C LYS A 15 29.54 -9.12 2.56
N SER A 16 29.55 -7.93 3.14
CA SER A 16 29.68 -7.76 4.60
C SER A 16 28.37 -8.13 5.30
N ILE A 17 27.23 -7.76 4.72
CA ILE A 17 25.90 -8.12 5.24
C ILE A 17 25.65 -9.62 5.03
N PHE A 18 25.82 -10.13 3.80
CA PHE A 18 25.50 -11.51 3.42
C PHE A 18 26.62 -12.53 3.67
N GLY A 19 27.88 -12.10 3.79
CA GLY A 19 29.01 -12.97 4.15
C GLY A 19 29.13 -13.22 5.65
N ASN A 20 28.47 -12.39 6.46
CA ASN A 20 28.28 -12.64 7.90
C ASN A 20 27.04 -13.50 8.20
N ILE A 21 26.22 -13.82 7.18
CA ILE A 21 25.13 -14.78 7.31
C ILE A 21 25.76 -16.18 7.23
N PRO A 22 25.50 -17.10 8.18
CA PRO A 22 26.21 -18.39 8.31
C PRO A 22 26.14 -19.36 7.11
N PHE A 23 25.55 -18.96 5.98
CA PHE A 23 25.17 -19.83 4.86
C PHE A 23 25.57 -19.30 3.46
N GLY A 24 26.41 -18.26 3.39
CA GLY A 24 26.77 -17.60 2.14
C GLY A 24 27.58 -18.46 1.16
N GLY A 25 26.90 -19.01 0.14
CA GLY A 25 27.54 -19.58 -1.06
C GLY A 25 27.03 -20.98 -1.38
N SER A 26 27.59 -22.01 -0.74
CA SER A 26 27.27 -23.41 -1.03
C SER A 26 25.98 -23.91 -0.36
N ALA A 27 25.65 -23.41 0.82
CA ALA A 27 24.46 -23.85 1.57
C ALA A 27 23.16 -23.33 0.95
N LEU A 28 23.16 -22.10 0.39
CA LEU A 28 22.01 -21.58 -0.36
C LEU A 28 21.76 -22.41 -1.63
N ASP A 29 22.83 -22.79 -2.33
CA ASP A 29 22.78 -23.67 -3.51
C ASP A 29 22.11 -25.02 -3.19
N GLU A 30 22.47 -25.63 -2.05
CA GLU A 30 21.94 -26.92 -1.60
C GLU A 30 20.51 -26.83 -1.02
N LEU A 31 20.17 -25.75 -0.30
CA LEU A 31 18.86 -25.56 0.33
C LEU A 31 17.75 -25.19 -0.68
N PHE A 32 18.08 -24.51 -1.78
CA PHE A 32 17.08 -23.88 -2.65
C PHE A 32 17.10 -24.32 -4.12
N PHE A 33 18.17 -24.92 -4.63
CA PHE A 33 18.40 -25.09 -6.08
C PHE A 33 18.56 -26.54 -6.54
N GLU A 34 17.43 -27.23 -6.78
CA GLU A 34 17.35 -28.44 -7.63
C GLU A 34 17.15 -28.08 -9.12
N TYR A 35 16.83 -29.04 -10.02
CA TYR A 35 16.71 -28.94 -11.52
C TYR A 35 16.20 -27.59 -12.12
N ASN A 36 15.38 -26.82 -11.41
CA ASN A 36 14.97 -25.45 -11.76
C ASN A 36 15.95 -24.33 -11.31
N GLY A 37 17.19 -24.69 -10.98
CA GLY A 37 18.13 -23.85 -10.24
C GLY A 37 18.38 -22.49 -10.87
N ARG A 38 18.51 -22.42 -12.20
CA ARG A 38 18.82 -21.16 -12.90
C ARG A 38 17.73 -20.09 -12.75
N ILE A 39 16.45 -20.47 -12.79
CA ILE A 39 15.33 -19.52 -12.65
C ILE A 39 15.28 -19.00 -11.22
N LYS A 40 15.38 -19.90 -10.24
CA LYS A 40 15.41 -19.51 -8.83
C LYS A 40 16.63 -18.63 -8.54
N GLN A 41 17.78 -18.93 -9.14
CA GLN A 41 19.04 -18.21 -8.90
C GLN A 41 18.93 -16.79 -9.45
N ASN A 42 18.31 -16.62 -10.62
CA ASN A 42 18.00 -15.30 -11.16
C ASN A 42 17.08 -14.49 -10.23
N ARG A 43 16.07 -15.12 -9.60
CA ARG A 43 15.18 -14.44 -8.64
C ARG A 43 15.93 -14.01 -7.39
N LEU A 44 16.75 -14.89 -6.84
CA LEU A 44 17.58 -14.57 -5.69
C LEU A 44 18.54 -13.42 -6.02
N ASN A 45 19.29 -13.51 -7.12
CA ASN A 45 20.22 -12.48 -7.56
C ASN A 45 19.53 -11.12 -7.76
N ASN A 46 18.33 -11.12 -8.37
CA ASN A 46 17.54 -9.90 -8.52
C ASN A 46 17.18 -9.28 -7.17
N PHE A 47 16.69 -10.09 -6.22
CA PHE A 47 16.35 -9.62 -4.88
C PHE A 47 17.56 -9.10 -4.09
N ILE A 48 18.70 -9.77 -4.20
CA ILE A 48 19.96 -9.31 -3.59
C ILE A 48 20.38 -7.95 -4.18
N GLN A 49 20.21 -7.75 -5.49
CA GLN A 49 20.47 -6.45 -6.11
C GLN A 49 19.53 -5.36 -5.57
N ILE A 50 18.24 -5.66 -5.40
CA ILE A 50 17.26 -4.74 -4.80
C ILE A 50 17.68 -4.31 -3.39
N LEU A 51 18.12 -5.25 -2.55
CA LEU A 51 18.63 -4.95 -1.20
C LEU A 51 19.91 -4.11 -1.23
N ALA A 52 20.85 -4.47 -2.10
CA ALA A 52 22.11 -3.74 -2.22
C ALA A 52 21.92 -2.31 -2.73
N ASP A 53 20.97 -2.09 -3.65
CA ASP A 53 20.59 -0.76 -4.13
C ASP A 53 19.96 0.10 -3.03
N TYR A 54 19.27 -0.51 -2.06
CA TYR A 54 18.74 0.20 -0.90
C TYR A 54 19.86 0.65 0.05
N PHE A 55 20.72 -0.29 0.47
CA PHE A 55 21.82 -0.02 1.41
C PHE A 55 22.87 0.97 0.88
N THR A 56 22.96 1.15 -0.43
CA THR A 56 23.86 2.15 -1.03
C THR A 56 23.27 3.55 -1.10
N LYS A 57 21.94 3.68 -0.90
CA LYS A 57 21.23 4.97 -0.94
C LYS A 57 20.89 5.48 0.46
N ASP A 58 20.50 4.61 1.38
CA ASP A 58 20.22 4.93 2.78
C ASP A 58 21.33 4.37 3.68
N ALA A 59 21.98 5.26 4.45
CA ALA A 59 23.20 4.96 5.20
C ALA A 59 22.98 4.66 6.70
N GLU A 60 21.76 4.78 7.21
CA GLU A 60 21.44 4.44 8.60
C GLU A 60 20.90 3.00 8.67
N ILE A 61 21.83 2.05 8.78
CA ILE A 61 21.52 0.63 8.95
C ILE A 61 21.93 0.23 10.36
N ASN A 62 20.99 -0.33 11.12
CA ASN A 62 21.32 -0.95 12.40
C ASN A 62 21.97 -2.33 12.15
N LEU A 63 23.30 -2.38 12.22
CA LEU A 63 24.05 -3.64 12.02
C LEU A 63 24.01 -4.55 13.24
N ASP A 64 23.54 -4.10 14.41
CA ASP A 64 23.51 -4.94 15.61
C ASP A 64 22.45 -6.03 15.49
N ASN A 65 21.33 -5.73 14.82
CA ASN A 65 20.25 -6.71 14.65
C ASN A 65 20.55 -7.80 13.60
N ILE A 66 21.51 -7.58 12.69
CA ILE A 66 21.78 -8.52 11.59
C ILE A 66 22.26 -9.90 12.08
N GLN A 67 22.85 -9.96 13.28
CA GLN A 67 23.41 -11.18 13.87
C GLN A 67 22.43 -11.89 14.81
N THR A 68 21.21 -11.37 14.99
CA THR A 68 20.23 -12.00 15.87
C THR A 68 19.59 -13.21 15.21
N GLU A 69 19.18 -14.20 16.03
CA GLU A 69 18.48 -15.39 15.56
C GLU A 69 17.17 -15.02 14.85
N ASN A 70 16.34 -14.17 15.48
CA ASN A 70 15.07 -13.70 14.92
C ASN A 70 15.22 -13.07 13.52
N PHE A 71 16.24 -12.22 13.32
CA PHE A 71 16.46 -11.61 12.01
C PHE A 71 16.94 -12.65 10.99
N ASN A 72 17.81 -13.57 11.37
CA ASN A 72 18.29 -14.63 10.47
C ASN A 72 17.17 -15.56 10.04
N ASP A 73 16.29 -15.96 10.95
CA ASP A 73 15.11 -16.78 10.66
C ASP A 73 14.16 -16.05 9.71
N LEU A 74 13.88 -14.77 9.98
CA LEU A 74 13.09 -13.92 9.08
C LEU A 74 13.73 -13.82 7.69
N PHE A 75 15.04 -13.59 7.64
CA PHE A 75 15.79 -13.47 6.40
C PHE A 75 15.70 -14.74 5.57
N GLU A 76 15.87 -15.91 6.20
CA GLU A 76 15.68 -17.20 5.56
C GLU A 76 14.24 -17.38 5.04
N SER A 77 13.25 -17.05 5.87
CA SER A 77 11.83 -17.04 5.53
C SER A 77 11.53 -16.19 4.29
N VAL A 78 12.17 -15.03 4.17
CA VAL A 78 12.07 -14.15 3.01
C VAL A 78 12.74 -14.77 1.79
N LEU A 79 13.97 -15.28 1.91
CA LEU A 79 14.67 -15.90 0.79
C LEU A 79 13.89 -17.10 0.20
N ARG A 80 13.29 -17.93 1.06
CA ARG A 80 12.39 -19.03 0.67
C ARG A 80 11.24 -18.54 -0.22
N ARG A 81 10.60 -17.43 0.16
CA ARG A 81 9.49 -16.83 -0.60
C ARG A 81 9.98 -16.13 -1.88
N VAL A 82 11.14 -15.49 -1.86
CA VAL A 82 11.78 -14.84 -3.01
C VAL A 82 12.04 -15.83 -4.14
N VAL A 83 12.65 -16.98 -3.85
CA VAL A 83 12.95 -17.97 -4.90
C VAL A 83 11.70 -18.54 -5.56
N GLN A 84 10.55 -18.48 -4.88
CA GLN A 84 9.25 -18.92 -5.40
C GLN A 84 8.47 -17.80 -6.11
N THR A 85 8.87 -16.54 -5.93
CA THR A 85 8.12 -15.36 -6.37
C THR A 85 8.64 -14.79 -7.69
N LYS A 86 7.74 -14.57 -8.65
CA LYS A 86 8.04 -13.87 -9.92
C LYS A 86 7.74 -12.37 -9.87
N SER A 87 6.84 -11.94 -8.98
CA SER A 87 6.32 -10.58 -8.94
C SER A 87 7.32 -9.61 -8.32
N GLU A 88 7.76 -8.60 -9.10
CA GLU A 88 8.68 -7.57 -8.60
C GLU A 88 8.05 -6.75 -7.47
N LEU A 89 6.74 -6.47 -7.53
CA LEU A 89 6.05 -5.73 -6.48
C LEU A 89 6.13 -6.45 -5.12
N LYS A 90 5.99 -7.79 -5.13
CA LYS A 90 6.16 -8.59 -3.91
C LYS A 90 7.60 -8.62 -3.42
N LEU A 91 8.57 -8.71 -4.33
CA LEU A 91 9.99 -8.64 -3.96
C LEU A 91 10.30 -7.31 -3.26
N LEU A 92 9.75 -6.20 -3.74
CA LEU A 92 9.90 -4.91 -3.07
C LEU A 92 9.30 -4.90 -1.66
N ARG A 93 8.14 -5.55 -1.46
CA ARG A 93 7.51 -5.66 -0.14
C ARG A 93 8.28 -6.57 0.82
N PHE A 94 8.83 -7.68 0.35
CA PHE A 94 9.73 -8.51 1.15
C PHE A 94 10.97 -7.73 1.59
N LYS A 95 11.53 -6.91 0.68
CA LYS A 95 12.63 -5.99 1.02
C LYS A 95 12.17 -4.97 2.07
N ASP A 96 11.01 -4.35 1.91
CA ASP A 96 10.49 -3.38 2.88
C ASP A 96 10.34 -3.99 4.29
N ILE A 97 9.87 -5.24 4.40
CA ILE A 97 9.77 -5.99 5.67
C ILE A 97 11.16 -6.22 6.28
N LEU A 98 12.10 -6.76 5.50
CA LEU A 98 13.46 -7.02 6.01
C LEU A 98 14.13 -5.74 6.53
N ILE A 99 14.00 -4.64 5.80
CA ILE A 99 14.60 -3.37 6.21
C ILE A 99 13.92 -2.82 7.46
N LYS A 100 12.60 -2.90 7.56
CA LYS A 100 11.86 -2.48 8.75
C LYS A 100 12.33 -3.26 9.98
N GLU A 101 12.39 -4.58 9.87
CA GLU A 101 12.81 -5.46 10.98
C GLU A 101 14.29 -5.33 11.31
N LEU A 102 15.16 -5.10 10.31
CA LEU A 102 16.57 -4.82 10.55
C LEU A 102 16.75 -3.56 11.41
N ASN A 103 16.03 -2.49 11.07
CA ASN A 103 16.19 -1.18 11.72
C ASN A 103 15.40 -1.07 13.04
N ASN A 104 14.20 -1.64 13.08
CA ASN A 104 13.27 -1.60 14.21
C ASN A 104 12.71 -3.01 14.43
N PRO A 105 13.43 -3.87 15.16
CA PRO A 105 13.01 -5.27 15.36
C PRO A 105 11.69 -5.32 16.11
N THR A 106 10.71 -6.02 15.54
CA THR A 106 9.41 -6.23 16.18
C THR A 106 9.55 -7.27 17.30
N ILE A 107 8.85 -7.04 18.42
CA ILE A 107 8.82 -7.99 19.55
C ILE A 107 8.00 -9.25 19.18
N GLU A 108 6.98 -9.09 18.34
CA GLU A 108 6.05 -10.12 17.91
C GLU A 108 6.43 -10.67 16.52
N SER A 109 7.36 -11.64 16.48
CA SER A 109 7.83 -12.25 15.22
C SER A 109 6.70 -12.93 14.42
N GLU A 110 5.70 -13.49 15.09
CA GLU A 110 4.55 -14.14 14.46
C GLU A 110 3.81 -13.20 13.50
N VAL A 111 3.67 -11.93 13.88
CA VAL A 111 2.99 -10.90 13.07
C VAL A 111 3.75 -10.66 11.76
N VAL A 112 5.08 -10.68 11.80
CA VAL A 112 5.93 -10.50 10.61
C VAL A 112 5.74 -11.65 9.64
N ASP A 113 5.70 -12.89 10.13
CA ASP A 113 5.43 -14.07 9.31
C ASP A 113 4.03 -14.02 8.68
N HIS A 114 3.03 -13.54 9.41
CA HIS A 114 1.69 -13.34 8.88
C HIS A 114 1.69 -12.34 7.72
N TYR A 115 2.44 -11.24 7.81
CA TYR A 115 2.59 -10.30 6.70
C TYR A 115 3.30 -10.93 5.49
N LEU A 116 4.33 -11.75 5.71
CA LEU A 116 5.02 -12.46 4.64
C LEU A 116 4.10 -13.44 3.91
N ASP A 117 3.28 -14.18 4.63
CA ASP A 117 2.29 -15.08 4.06
C ASP A 117 1.20 -14.33 3.30
N LEU A 118 0.75 -13.20 3.84
CA LEU A 118 -0.21 -12.35 3.18
C LEU A 118 0.33 -11.82 1.85
N ILE A 119 1.53 -11.23 1.82
CA ILE A 119 2.16 -10.76 0.58
C ILE A 119 2.35 -11.92 -0.42
N SER A 120 2.72 -13.10 0.07
CA SER A 120 2.91 -14.28 -0.77
C SER A 120 1.62 -14.73 -1.44
N THR A 121 0.48 -14.63 -0.74
CA THR A 121 -0.83 -15.11 -1.20
C THR A 121 -1.62 -14.09 -2.04
N LEU A 122 -1.38 -12.78 -1.87
CA LEU A 122 -2.05 -11.73 -2.65
C LEU A 122 -1.61 -11.76 -4.12
N THR A 123 -2.53 -11.56 -5.06
CA THR A 123 -2.18 -11.36 -6.47
C THR A 123 -1.69 -9.93 -6.70
N GLU A 124 -1.10 -9.67 -7.86
CA GLU A 124 -0.69 -8.31 -8.23
C GLU A 124 -1.90 -7.36 -8.30
N GLU A 125 -3.05 -7.85 -8.75
CA GLU A 125 -4.26 -7.04 -8.78
C GLU A 125 -4.82 -6.77 -7.40
N GLU A 126 -4.78 -7.74 -6.48
CA GLU A 126 -5.13 -7.50 -5.08
C GLU A 126 -4.21 -6.43 -4.46
N LEU A 127 -2.90 -6.49 -4.72
CA LEU A 127 -1.94 -5.49 -4.24
C LEU A 127 -2.20 -4.09 -4.83
N ARG A 128 -2.52 -4.00 -6.14
CA ARG A 128 -2.84 -2.73 -6.81
C ARG A 128 -4.13 -2.12 -6.27
N ILE A 129 -5.16 -2.95 -6.07
CA ILE A 129 -6.44 -2.52 -5.50
C ILE A 129 -6.23 -2.02 -4.08
N LEU A 130 -5.55 -2.81 -3.24
CA LEU A 130 -5.25 -2.47 -1.86
C LEU A 130 -4.46 -1.17 -1.76
N TYR A 131 -3.41 -1.02 -2.58
CA TYR A 131 -2.61 0.20 -2.64
C TYR A 131 -3.49 1.42 -2.85
N ASN A 132 -4.36 1.44 -3.85
CA ASN A 132 -5.21 2.63 -4.10
C ASN A 132 -6.35 2.78 -3.07
N HIS A 133 -6.78 1.70 -2.42
CA HIS A 133 -7.78 1.76 -1.36
C HIS A 133 -7.25 2.37 -0.05
N ARG A 134 -5.92 2.56 0.09
CA ARG A 134 -5.33 3.30 1.21
C ARG A 134 -5.85 4.72 1.39
N HIS A 135 -6.47 5.28 0.35
CA HIS A 135 -7.08 6.61 0.38
C HIS A 135 -8.50 6.60 0.97
N PHE A 136 -9.12 5.43 1.13
CA PHE A 136 -10.47 5.29 1.66
C PHE A 136 -10.39 4.92 3.15
N THR A 137 -10.07 5.93 3.95
CA THR A 137 -10.00 5.87 5.42
C THR A 137 -11.29 6.40 6.03
N GLU A 138 -11.39 6.35 7.37
CA GLU A 138 -12.47 7.04 8.10
C GLU A 138 -12.47 8.55 7.80
N GLU A 139 -11.30 9.20 7.81
CA GLU A 139 -11.13 10.61 7.45
C GLU A 139 -11.67 10.93 6.03
N PHE A 140 -11.47 10.03 5.07
CA PHE A 140 -12.02 10.21 3.73
C PHE A 140 -13.56 10.15 3.72
N GLU A 141 -14.16 9.27 4.52
CA GLU A 141 -15.62 9.20 4.66
C GLU A 141 -16.17 10.44 5.39
N GLU A 142 -15.44 11.01 6.37
CA GLU A 142 -15.79 12.31 6.97
C GLU A 142 -15.86 13.43 5.92
N HIS A 143 -14.90 13.47 4.99
CA HIS A 143 -14.93 14.41 3.87
C HIS A 143 -16.14 14.23 2.96
N ILE A 144 -16.58 12.99 2.73
CA ILE A 144 -17.82 12.70 1.98
C ILE A 144 -19.05 13.22 2.74
N ASP A 145 -19.12 12.97 4.05
CA ASP A 145 -20.25 13.40 4.87
C ASP A 145 -20.34 14.93 4.98
N GLU A 146 -19.20 15.61 5.10
CA GLU A 146 -19.13 17.07 5.00
C GLU A 146 -19.56 17.59 3.62
N LEU A 147 -19.10 16.96 2.54
CA LEU A 147 -19.49 17.32 1.18
C LEU A 147 -21.01 17.22 0.99
N ASN A 148 -21.62 16.13 1.48
CA ASN A 148 -23.05 15.92 1.44
C ASN A 148 -23.82 16.95 2.28
N ARG A 149 -23.31 17.31 3.46
CA ARG A 149 -23.88 18.39 4.30
C ARG A 149 -23.84 19.74 3.58
N HIS A 150 -22.70 20.09 2.99
CA HIS A 150 -22.54 21.33 2.21
C HIS A 150 -23.49 21.37 1.01
N LYS A 151 -23.64 20.25 0.30
CA LYS A 151 -24.58 20.13 -0.84
C LYS A 151 -26.03 20.39 -0.41
N SER A 152 -26.48 19.75 0.67
CA SER A 152 -27.83 19.97 1.21
C SER A 152 -28.05 21.41 1.63
N TYR A 153 -27.04 22.04 2.25
CA TYR A 153 -27.13 23.43 2.66
C TYR A 153 -27.15 24.39 1.45
N LEU A 154 -26.32 24.17 0.42
CA LEU A 154 -26.39 24.91 -0.85
C LEU A 154 -27.78 24.87 -1.47
N LEU A 155 -28.40 23.68 -1.56
CA LEU A 155 -29.76 23.52 -2.09
C LEU A 155 -30.80 24.30 -1.27
N SER A 156 -30.61 24.39 0.05
CA SER A 156 -31.50 25.14 0.93
C SER A 156 -31.38 26.66 0.72
N ILE A 157 -30.15 27.17 0.57
CA ILE A 157 -29.88 28.59 0.31
C ILE A 157 -30.36 28.96 -1.09
N GLU A 158 -30.12 28.12 -2.10
CA GLU A 158 -30.61 28.31 -3.46
C GLU A 158 -32.14 28.41 -3.50
N LYS A 159 -32.83 27.61 -2.68
CA LYS A 159 -34.29 27.68 -2.53
C LYS A 159 -34.75 28.97 -1.84
N GLN A 160 -33.97 29.52 -0.91
CA GLN A 160 -34.25 30.81 -0.26
C GLN A 160 -34.07 31.96 -1.26
N LEU A 161 -32.94 31.99 -1.97
CA LEU A 161 -32.67 32.95 -3.05
C LEU A 161 -33.81 32.97 -4.10
N LYS A 162 -34.27 31.80 -4.54
CA LYS A 162 -35.39 31.70 -5.51
C LYS A 162 -36.74 32.20 -4.97
N LYS A 163 -36.91 32.27 -3.65
CA LYS A 163 -38.15 32.71 -3.00
C LYS A 163 -38.16 34.21 -2.71
N GLU A 164 -37.03 34.90 -2.81
CA GLU A 164 -36.96 36.34 -2.60
C GLU A 164 -37.74 37.06 -3.70
N ARG A 165 -38.78 37.79 -3.32
CA ARG A 165 -39.65 38.53 -4.26
C ARG A 165 -39.25 40.00 -4.42
N PHE A 166 -38.60 40.56 -3.41
CA PHE A 166 -38.11 41.94 -3.38
C PHE A 166 -36.79 41.98 -2.62
N VAL A 167 -35.71 42.33 -3.31
CA VAL A 167 -34.38 42.53 -2.74
C VAL A 167 -33.98 43.98 -3.04
N ILE A 168 -33.64 44.75 -2.01
CA ILE A 168 -33.05 46.09 -2.16
C ILE A 168 -31.55 45.93 -1.89
N GLY A 169 -30.74 45.91 -2.94
CA GLY A 169 -29.29 45.66 -2.85
C GLY A 169 -28.93 44.20 -3.13
N GLU A 170 -27.94 43.66 -2.42
CA GLU A 170 -27.50 42.27 -2.51
C GLU A 170 -28.31 41.39 -1.54
N SER A 171 -28.70 40.18 -1.95
CA SER A 171 -29.38 39.22 -1.08
C SER A 171 -28.51 38.87 0.13
N GLU A 172 -29.10 38.77 1.32
CA GLU A 172 -28.41 38.31 2.52
C GLU A 172 -27.89 36.87 2.39
N PHE A 173 -28.46 36.10 1.45
CA PHE A 173 -28.09 34.72 1.17
C PHE A 173 -26.98 34.58 0.12
N GLN A 174 -26.67 35.63 -0.65
CA GLN A 174 -25.71 35.55 -1.75
C GLN A 174 -24.28 35.28 -1.25
N LYS A 175 -23.80 36.06 -0.26
CA LYS A 175 -22.46 35.87 0.30
C LYS A 175 -22.26 34.50 0.98
N PRO A 176 -23.19 34.02 1.83
CA PRO A 176 -23.13 32.66 2.36
C PRO A 176 -23.13 31.59 1.26
N TYR A 177 -23.92 31.78 0.20
CA TYR A 177 -23.95 30.86 -0.94
C TYR A 177 -22.59 30.78 -1.63
N ASP A 178 -22.00 31.92 -2.00
CA ASP A 178 -20.72 31.97 -2.72
C ASP A 178 -19.58 31.34 -1.90
N GLN A 179 -19.50 31.65 -0.61
CA GLN A 179 -18.49 31.09 0.30
C GLN A 179 -18.63 29.57 0.46
N LEU A 180 -19.87 29.10 0.61
CA LEU A 180 -20.16 27.68 0.73
C LEU A 180 -19.90 26.95 -0.59
N GLN A 181 -20.20 27.57 -1.72
CA GLN A 181 -19.96 27.00 -3.05
C GLN A 181 -18.46 26.77 -3.29
N ILE A 182 -17.61 27.75 -2.97
CA ILE A 182 -16.15 27.59 -3.06
C ILE A 182 -15.67 26.41 -2.20
N THR A 183 -16.18 26.30 -0.98
CA THR A 183 -15.80 25.23 -0.05
C THR A 183 -16.28 23.87 -0.54
N TYR A 184 -17.50 23.80 -1.07
CA TYR A 184 -18.08 22.60 -1.67
C TYR A 184 -17.26 22.13 -2.87
N GLU A 185 -16.93 23.01 -3.81
CA GLU A 185 -16.18 22.63 -5.01
C GLU A 185 -14.77 22.09 -4.65
N LYS A 186 -14.06 22.74 -3.72
CA LYS A 186 -12.76 22.24 -3.25
C LYS A 186 -12.85 20.82 -2.67
N LYS A 187 -13.86 20.57 -1.82
CA LYS A 187 -14.07 19.23 -1.25
C LYS A 187 -14.50 18.22 -2.31
N LYS A 188 -15.33 18.64 -3.26
CA LYS A 188 -15.77 17.81 -4.37
C LYS A 188 -14.59 17.38 -5.24
N GLU A 189 -13.70 18.31 -5.60
CA GLU A 189 -12.47 18.01 -6.35
C GLU A 189 -11.59 17.00 -5.62
N TYR A 190 -11.40 17.18 -4.31
CA TYR A 190 -10.66 16.24 -3.48
C TYR A 190 -11.28 14.84 -3.54
N VAL A 191 -12.58 14.70 -3.25
CA VAL A 191 -13.29 13.41 -3.26
C VAL A 191 -13.22 12.77 -4.66
N ASP A 192 -13.53 13.54 -5.70
CA ASP A 192 -13.55 13.09 -7.10
C ASP A 192 -12.18 12.55 -7.55
N SER A 193 -11.09 13.14 -7.06
CA SER A 193 -9.72 12.71 -7.39
C SER A 193 -9.43 11.24 -7.04
N PHE A 194 -10.13 10.69 -6.04
CA PHE A 194 -9.99 9.31 -5.57
C PHE A 194 -11.12 8.38 -6.04
N THR A 195 -12.30 8.89 -6.39
CA THR A 195 -13.47 8.06 -6.78
C THR A 195 -13.17 7.08 -7.92
N LYS A 196 -12.25 7.43 -8.83
CA LYS A 196 -11.79 6.55 -9.91
C LYS A 196 -11.26 5.20 -9.41
N TYR A 197 -10.65 5.16 -8.22
CA TYR A 197 -10.09 3.93 -7.64
C TYR A 197 -11.16 2.96 -7.11
N LYS A 198 -12.42 3.41 -7.01
CA LYS A 198 -13.59 2.55 -6.69
C LYS A 198 -14.17 1.86 -7.93
N LYS A 199 -13.63 2.10 -9.12
CA LYS A 199 -14.17 1.63 -10.41
C LYS A 199 -13.29 0.54 -11.05
N ALA A 200 -13.92 -0.48 -11.62
CA ALA A 200 -13.22 -1.62 -12.22
C ALA A 200 -12.39 -1.19 -13.45
N GLU A 201 -12.89 -0.21 -14.19
CA GLU A 201 -12.27 0.33 -15.41
C GLU A 201 -10.89 0.94 -15.12
N PHE A 202 -10.69 1.52 -13.93
CA PHE A 202 -9.38 2.06 -13.55
C PHE A 202 -8.29 0.98 -13.52
N TYR A 203 -8.65 -0.26 -13.18
CA TYR A 203 -7.73 -1.39 -13.10
C TYR A 203 -7.67 -2.20 -14.39
N ASN A 204 -8.40 -1.80 -15.44
CA ASN A 204 -8.63 -2.61 -16.64
C ASN A 204 -9.24 -3.99 -16.33
N LEU A 205 -10.16 -4.04 -15.36
CA LEU A 205 -10.85 -5.26 -14.95
C LEU A 205 -12.33 -5.22 -15.34
N SER A 206 -12.92 -6.40 -15.51
CA SER A 206 -14.39 -6.52 -15.52
C SER A 206 -14.94 -6.25 -14.12
N THR A 207 -16.20 -5.82 -14.04
CA THR A 207 -16.90 -5.63 -12.76
C THR A 207 -16.85 -6.88 -11.88
N ASN A 208 -17.07 -8.06 -12.47
CA ASN A 208 -17.04 -9.33 -11.73
C ASN A 208 -15.65 -9.66 -11.20
N SER A 209 -14.59 -9.44 -12.00
CA SER A 209 -13.20 -9.66 -11.58
C SER A 209 -12.80 -8.70 -10.46
N PHE A 210 -13.18 -7.43 -10.58
CA PHE A 210 -12.93 -6.44 -9.53
C PHE A 210 -13.63 -6.80 -8.22
N MET A 211 -14.91 -7.20 -8.29
CA MET A 211 -15.67 -7.66 -7.13
C MET A 211 -15.06 -8.89 -6.47
N PHE A 212 -14.61 -9.87 -7.27
CA PHE A 212 -13.91 -11.05 -6.76
C PHE A 212 -12.65 -10.67 -5.95
N TYR A 213 -11.82 -9.76 -6.45
CA TYR A 213 -10.64 -9.31 -5.72
C TYR A 213 -11.00 -8.55 -4.44
N LYS A 214 -12.02 -7.68 -4.47
CA LYS A 214 -12.50 -6.98 -3.27
C LYS A 214 -12.99 -7.96 -2.20
N GLN A 215 -13.72 -9.01 -2.60
CA GLN A 215 -14.15 -10.07 -1.69
C GLN A 215 -12.98 -10.85 -1.09
N ARG A 216 -11.96 -11.15 -1.89
CA ARG A 216 -10.75 -11.83 -1.39
C ARG A 216 -9.90 -10.97 -0.47
N LEU A 217 -9.88 -9.65 -0.67
CA LEU A 217 -9.22 -8.70 0.22
C LEU A 217 -10.01 -8.53 1.52
N PHE A 218 -11.35 -8.44 1.42
CA PHE A 218 -12.25 -8.44 2.58
C PHE A 218 -12.12 -9.70 3.43
N SER A 219 -12.08 -10.89 2.80
CA SER A 219 -11.97 -12.16 3.53
C SER A 219 -10.61 -12.36 4.23
N LYS A 220 -9.59 -11.58 3.85
CA LYS A 220 -8.29 -11.51 4.53
C LYS A 220 -8.23 -10.40 5.59
N GLY A 221 -9.33 -9.70 5.83
CA GLY A 221 -9.39 -8.58 6.76
C GLY A 221 -8.61 -7.34 6.32
N LEU A 222 -8.28 -7.21 5.02
CA LEU A 222 -7.49 -6.08 4.51
C LEU A 222 -8.37 -4.90 4.10
N LEU A 223 -9.61 -5.19 3.70
CA LEU A 223 -10.65 -4.19 3.42
C LEU A 223 -11.87 -4.46 4.29
N ILE A 224 -12.65 -3.42 4.56
CA ILE A 224 -13.94 -3.49 5.26
C ILE A 224 -15.03 -2.82 4.42
N ASP A 225 -16.26 -3.35 4.47
CA ASP A 225 -17.40 -2.76 3.76
C ASP A 225 -18.16 -1.78 4.65
N ASN A 226 -17.92 -0.49 4.46
CA ASN A 226 -18.63 0.57 5.16
C ASN A 226 -20.03 0.84 4.57
N GLY A 227 -20.35 0.19 3.43
CA GLY A 227 -21.62 0.34 2.75
C GLY A 227 -22.77 -0.47 3.35
N MET A 228 -22.49 -1.51 4.15
CA MET A 228 -23.53 -2.43 4.66
C MET A 228 -24.57 -1.74 5.57
N ASN A 229 -24.20 -0.63 6.22
CA ASN A 229 -25.10 0.14 7.08
C ASN A 229 -25.81 1.31 6.37
N ARG A 230 -25.59 1.50 5.06
CA ARG A 230 -26.16 2.62 4.30
C ARG A 230 -27.36 2.15 3.47
N ILE A 231 -28.49 2.87 3.56
CA ILE A 231 -29.70 2.58 2.78
C ILE A 231 -29.37 2.64 1.28
N GLY A 232 -29.67 1.55 0.56
CA GLY A 232 -29.37 1.42 -0.87
C GLY A 232 -27.90 1.10 -1.19
N GLY A 233 -27.08 0.79 -0.18
CA GLY A 233 -25.71 0.35 -0.37
C GLY A 233 -25.63 -0.95 -1.15
N VAL A 234 -24.84 -0.96 -2.22
CA VAL A 234 -24.50 -2.20 -2.94
C VAL A 234 -23.39 -2.91 -2.15
N PRO A 235 -23.47 -4.23 -1.92
CA PRO A 235 -22.41 -4.99 -1.26
C PRO A 235 -21.06 -4.74 -1.90
N PHE A 236 -20.04 -4.53 -1.09
CA PHE A 236 -18.68 -4.16 -1.50
C PHE A 236 -18.61 -2.89 -2.36
N GLY A 237 -19.63 -2.04 -2.36
CA GLY A 237 -19.64 -0.78 -3.10
C GLY A 237 -18.77 0.29 -2.43
N SER A 238 -18.74 0.30 -1.10
CA SER A 238 -17.99 1.28 -0.30
C SER A 238 -16.99 0.58 0.60
N MET A 239 -15.91 0.08 -0.01
CA MET A 239 -14.83 -0.55 0.74
C MET A 239 -13.82 0.50 1.24
N ALA A 240 -13.48 0.41 2.51
CA ALA A 240 -12.39 1.14 3.14
C ALA A 240 -11.22 0.20 3.44
N ILE A 241 -10.03 0.77 3.56
CA ILE A 241 -8.86 0.03 4.06
C ILE A 241 -8.98 -0.17 5.57
N THR A 242 -8.46 -1.27 6.08
CA THR A 242 -8.35 -1.53 7.52
C THR A 242 -6.97 -1.13 8.03
N GLU A 243 -6.75 -1.09 9.35
CA GLU A 243 -5.40 -0.89 9.91
C GLU A 243 -4.42 -2.00 9.51
N PHE A 244 -4.92 -3.21 9.24
CA PHE A 244 -4.12 -4.35 8.83
C PHE A 244 -3.77 -4.33 7.33
N GLY A 245 -4.55 -3.63 6.51
CA GLY A 245 -4.40 -3.55 5.05
C GLY A 245 -3.49 -2.43 4.59
#